data_AF-A0A8T9AWP0-F1
#
_entry.id   AF-A0A8T9AWP0-F1
#
_cell.length_a   1.000
_cell.length_b   1.000
_cell.length_c   1.000
_cell.angle_alpha   90.00
_cell.angle_beta   90.00
_cell.angle_gamma   90.00
#
_symmetry.space_group_name_H-M   'P 1'
#
loop_
_entity.id
_entity.type
_entity.pdbx_description
1 polymer ?
#
loop_
_entity_poly.entity_id
_entity_poly.type
_entity_poly.pdbx_seq_one_letter_code
_entity_poly.pdbx_strand_id
1 'polypeptide(L)'
;MLRYVLTAALALSAAPALANDSVAELGTGGLILSRSDAVAMQSEDLFISPEKVTVDYVFHNNTDKDVDAIVAFPMPDIAGDPEEMPAIPENQSDNFLGFEVTIDGAAAKPQLEQKVFALGIDIGADLKAQNVPLNPFG
;
A
#
# COMPACT_ATOMS: atom_id res chain seq x y z
N MET A 1 27.72 27.65 -26.30
CA MET A 1 28.35 27.12 -25.07
C MET A 1 27.37 27.09 -23.90
N LEU A 2 26.90 28.23 -23.39
CA LEU A 2 26.00 28.30 -22.22
C LEU A 2 24.70 27.48 -22.37
N ARG A 3 24.12 27.46 -23.57
CA ARG A 3 22.89 26.71 -23.87
C ARG A 3 23.07 25.20 -23.74
N TYR A 4 24.21 24.66 -24.18
CA TYR A 4 24.52 23.23 -24.04
C TYR A 4 24.82 22.84 -22.59
N VAL A 5 25.45 23.73 -21.82
CA VAL A 5 25.69 23.55 -20.39
C VAL A 5 24.39 23.51 -19.61
N LEU A 6 23.43 24.39 -19.95
CA LEU A 6 22.12 24.43 -19.30
C LEU A 6 21.28 23.19 -19.60
N THR A 7 21.30 22.70 -20.85
CA THR A 7 20.60 21.46 -21.22
C THR A 7 21.20 20.23 -20.54
N ALA A 8 22.53 20.15 -20.43
CA ALA A 8 23.20 19.07 -19.71
C ALA A 8 22.87 19.11 -18.21
N ALA A 9 22.90 20.29 -17.58
CA ALA A 9 22.54 20.44 -16.17
C ALA A 9 21.10 20.01 -15.87
N LEU A 10 20.15 20.29 -16.78
CA LEU A 10 18.75 19.91 -16.63
C LEU A 10 18.54 18.40 -16.81
N ALA A 11 19.30 17.76 -17.70
CA ALA A 11 19.26 16.30 -17.87
C ALA A 11 19.82 15.56 -16.64
N LEU A 12 20.83 16.14 -15.95
CA LEU A 12 21.35 15.58 -14.70
C LEU A 12 20.45 15.81 -13.48
N SER A 13 19.45 16.71 -13.56
CA SER A 13 18.50 16.94 -12.46
C SER A 13 17.29 16.00 -12.46
N ALA A 14 17.19 15.07 -13.42
CA ALA A 14 16.13 14.07 -13.42
C ALA A 14 16.38 13.06 -12.30
N ALA A 15 15.61 13.15 -11.21
CA ALA A 15 15.58 12.12 -10.19
C ALA A 15 14.97 10.83 -10.76
N PRO A 16 15.50 9.65 -10.42
CA PRO A 16 14.87 8.39 -10.79
C PRO A 16 13.47 8.34 -10.14
N ALA A 17 12.43 8.15 -10.96
CA ALA A 17 11.13 7.74 -10.46
C ALA A 17 11.23 6.24 -10.13
N LEU A 18 11.17 5.90 -8.84
CA LEU A 18 11.11 4.51 -8.39
C LEU A 18 9.63 4.10 -8.35
N ALA A 19 9.24 3.13 -9.16
CA ALA A 19 7.92 2.52 -9.10
C ALA A 19 7.81 1.61 -7.86
N ASN A 20 6.61 1.49 -7.29
CA ASN A 20 6.32 0.49 -6.26
C ASN A 20 6.09 -0.90 -6.88
N ASP A 21 7.03 -1.36 -7.70
CA ASP A 21 6.98 -2.66 -8.39
C ASP A 21 7.41 -3.78 -7.44
N SER A 22 6.63 -3.95 -6.37
CA SER A 22 6.80 -5.00 -5.37
C SER A 22 5.62 -5.97 -5.44
N VAL A 23 5.89 -7.25 -5.22
CA VAL A 23 4.87 -8.25 -4.84
C VAL A 23 4.87 -8.39 -3.32
N ALA A 24 3.93 -9.13 -2.76
CA ALA A 24 3.92 -9.46 -1.34
C ALA A 24 4.10 -10.96 -1.12
N GLU A 25 4.64 -11.29 0.04
CA GLU A 25 4.75 -12.64 0.58
C GLU A 25 4.18 -12.65 2.00
N LEU A 26 3.55 -13.76 2.39
CA LEU A 26 3.06 -13.96 3.74
C LEU A 26 4.04 -14.85 4.51
N GLY A 27 4.85 -14.25 5.39
CA GLY A 27 5.79 -14.95 6.25
C GLY A 27 5.24 -15.18 7.66
N THR A 28 6.05 -15.78 8.55
CA THR A 28 5.71 -15.96 9.97
C THR A 28 5.51 -14.64 10.72
N GLY A 29 6.06 -13.54 10.20
CA GLY A 29 5.91 -12.19 10.72
C GLY A 29 4.88 -11.33 9.99
N GLY A 30 3.99 -11.91 9.17
CA GLY A 30 2.98 -11.16 8.41
C GLY A 30 3.42 -10.82 6.99
N LEU A 31 2.84 -9.76 6.44
CA LEU A 31 3.05 -9.33 5.06
C LEU A 31 4.45 -8.72 4.87
N ILE A 32 5.18 -9.21 3.87
CA ILE A 32 6.52 -8.74 3.50
C ILE A 32 6.48 -8.36 2.03
N LEU A 33 6.92 -7.14 1.69
CA LEU A 33 7.11 -6.74 0.30
C LEU A 33 8.35 -7.42 -0.27
N SER A 34 8.20 -8.05 -1.42
CA SER A 34 9.19 -8.84 -2.14
C SER A 34 9.22 -8.42 -3.62
N ARG A 35 10.09 -9.03 -4.42
CA ARG A 35 10.22 -8.78 -5.85
C ARG A 35 10.22 -10.08 -6.63
N SER A 36 9.49 -10.11 -7.74
CA SER A 36 9.44 -11.25 -8.65
C SER A 36 9.76 -10.78 -10.07
N ASP A 37 10.60 -11.53 -10.80
CA ASP A 37 10.82 -11.28 -12.23
C ASP A 37 9.70 -11.92 -13.10
N ALA A 38 8.88 -12.79 -12.51
CA ALA A 38 7.81 -13.50 -13.21
C ALA A 38 6.60 -12.61 -13.49
N VAL A 39 6.32 -11.63 -12.62
CA VAL A 39 5.24 -10.66 -12.78
C VAL A 39 5.83 -9.26 -12.70
N ALA A 40 5.57 -8.43 -13.70
CA ALA A 40 6.03 -7.05 -13.74
C ALA A 40 4.85 -6.07 -13.69
N MET A 41 4.92 -5.06 -12.84
CA MET A 41 4.02 -3.90 -12.90
C MET A 41 4.38 -3.03 -14.12
N GLN A 42 3.47 -3.00 -15.10
CA GLN A 42 3.64 -2.23 -16.34
C GLN A 42 3.26 -0.77 -16.16
N SER A 43 2.21 -0.50 -15.37
CA SER A 43 1.77 0.86 -15.07
C SER A 43 1.07 0.92 -13.72
N GLU A 44 1.18 2.09 -13.10
CA GLU A 44 0.42 2.52 -11.93
C GLU A 44 -0.16 3.91 -12.28
N ASP A 45 -1.47 4.07 -12.10
CA ASP A 45 -2.13 5.37 -12.14
C ASP A 45 -2.73 5.67 -10.75
N LEU A 46 -2.05 6.52 -10.00
CA LEU A 46 -2.44 6.93 -8.65
C LEU A 46 -3.11 8.31 -8.68
N PHE A 47 -4.39 8.33 -8.33
CA PHE A 47 -5.17 9.56 -8.16
C PHE A 47 -5.45 9.80 -6.68
N ILE A 48 -5.15 11.01 -6.22
CA ILE A 48 -5.37 11.45 -4.83
C ILE A 48 -6.17 12.76 -4.85
N SER A 49 -7.31 12.76 -4.16
CA SER A 49 -8.09 13.95 -3.83
C SER A 49 -8.48 13.95 -2.35
N PRO A 50 -8.98 15.08 -1.81
CA PRO A 50 -9.52 15.13 -0.45
C PRO A 50 -10.66 14.14 -0.20
N GLU A 51 -11.39 13.76 -1.25
CA GLU A 51 -12.57 12.89 -1.17
C GLU A 51 -12.27 11.43 -1.55
N LYS A 52 -11.25 11.17 -2.37
CA LYS A 52 -11.00 9.82 -2.89
C LYS A 52 -9.53 9.58 -3.25
N VAL A 53 -9.08 8.38 -2.92
CA VAL A 53 -7.84 7.80 -3.46
C VAL A 53 -8.22 6.63 -4.37
N THR A 54 -7.68 6.59 -5.58
CA THR A 54 -7.75 5.42 -6.47
C THR A 54 -6.38 5.07 -6.97
N VAL A 55 -6.12 3.79 -7.15
CA VAL A 55 -4.90 3.31 -7.78
C VAL A 55 -5.26 2.20 -8.76
N ASP A 56 -4.83 2.36 -10.01
CA ASP A 56 -5.05 1.40 -11.09
C ASP A 56 -3.71 0.79 -11.50
N TYR A 57 -3.57 -0.52 -11.36
CA TYR A 57 -2.37 -1.26 -11.72
C TYR A 57 -2.59 -2.11 -12.96
N VAL A 58 -1.57 -2.19 -13.81
CA VAL A 58 -1.50 -3.19 -14.89
C VAL A 58 -0.31 -4.09 -14.62
N PHE A 59 -0.56 -5.37 -14.41
CA PHE A 59 0.46 -6.39 -14.22
C PHE A 59 0.61 -7.26 -15.47
N HIS A 60 1.84 -7.68 -15.76
CA HIS A 60 2.16 -8.60 -16.85
C HIS A 60 2.91 -9.83 -16.32
N ASN A 61 2.40 -11.02 -16.62
CA ASN A 61 3.12 -12.27 -16.41
C ASN A 61 4.13 -12.46 -17.56
N ASN A 62 5.43 -12.41 -17.23
CA ASN A 62 6.55 -12.53 -18.16
C ASN A 62 6.85 -13.99 -18.55
N THR A 63 6.10 -14.96 -18.03
CA THR A 63 6.36 -16.40 -18.19
C THR A 63 5.33 -17.08 -19.11
N ASP A 64 5.60 -18.33 -19.46
CA ASP A 64 4.70 -19.21 -20.23
C ASP A 64 3.81 -20.09 -19.34
N LYS A 65 3.75 -19.81 -18.04
CA LYS A 65 3.04 -20.62 -17.03
C LYS A 65 2.17 -19.74 -16.15
N ASP A 66 1.20 -20.36 -15.50
CA ASP A 66 0.43 -19.69 -14.46
C ASP A 66 1.34 -19.31 -13.28
N VAL A 67 1.15 -18.09 -12.76
CA VAL A 67 1.91 -17.54 -11.63
C VAL A 67 0.93 -17.01 -10.60
N ASP A 68 1.02 -17.53 -9.39
CA ASP A 68 0.31 -16.98 -8.23
C ASP A 68 1.19 -15.92 -7.56
N ALA A 69 0.63 -14.73 -7.37
CA ALA A 69 1.31 -13.62 -6.68
C ALA A 69 0.33 -12.91 -5.75
N ILE A 70 0.83 -12.46 -4.60
CA ILE A 70 0.06 -11.59 -3.70
C ILE A 70 0.39 -10.15 -4.08
N VAL A 71 -0.66 -9.36 -4.31
CA VAL A 71 -0.55 -7.91 -4.44
C VAL A 71 -1.05 -7.29 -3.14
N ALA A 72 -0.25 -6.39 -2.57
CA ALA A 72 -0.58 -5.73 -1.31
C ALA A 72 -0.61 -4.22 -1.50
N PHE A 73 -1.62 -3.58 -0.91
CA PHE A 73 -1.71 -2.14 -0.84
C PHE A 73 -1.40 -1.70 0.60
N PRO A 74 -0.32 -0.94 0.84
CA PRO A 74 0.00 -0.47 2.18
C PRO A 74 -1.00 0.61 2.61
N MET A 75 -1.61 0.40 3.76
CA MET A 75 -2.46 1.41 4.39
C MET A 75 -1.58 2.39 5.18
N PRO A 76 -1.96 3.67 5.29
CA PRO A 76 -1.21 4.63 6.09
C PRO A 76 -1.20 4.21 7.57
N ASP A 77 -0.11 4.52 8.26
CA ASP A 77 -0.03 4.36 9.71
C ASP A 77 -1.09 5.27 10.38
N ILE A 78 -1.86 4.70 11.30
CA ILE A 78 -2.85 5.42 12.09
C ILE A 78 -2.34 5.50 13.52
N ALA A 79 -2.00 6.71 13.96
CA ALA A 79 -1.62 6.99 15.33
C ALA A 79 -2.81 7.57 16.11
N GLY A 80 -2.94 7.15 17.38
CA GLY A 80 -3.86 7.80 18.31
C GLY A 80 -3.23 9.09 18.85
N ASP A 81 -3.53 10.22 18.23
CA ASP A 81 -3.17 11.55 18.73
C ASP A 81 -4.44 12.33 19.11
N PRO A 82 -4.61 12.77 20.37
CA PRO A 82 -5.73 13.60 20.80
C PRO A 82 -5.87 14.93 20.04
N GLU A 83 -4.79 15.42 19.42
CA GLU A 83 -4.80 16.64 18.61
C GLU A 83 -5.10 16.38 17.12
N GLU A 84 -5.06 15.12 16.68
CA GLU A 84 -5.44 14.72 15.33
C GLU A 84 -6.89 14.21 15.27
N MET A 85 -7.67 14.78 14.37
CA MET A 85 -9.00 14.28 14.00
C MET A 85 -8.98 13.84 12.54
N PRO A 86 -8.46 12.64 12.24
CA PRO A 86 -8.46 12.13 10.88
C PRO A 86 -9.90 11.97 10.37
N ALA A 87 -10.12 12.31 9.10
CA ALA A 87 -11.40 12.17 8.45
C ALA A 87 -11.64 10.69 8.09
N ILE A 88 -11.98 9.88 9.09
CA ILE A 88 -12.27 8.46 8.94
C ILE A 88 -13.78 8.26 8.70
N PRO A 89 -14.18 7.68 7.55
CA PRO A 89 -15.58 7.46 7.22
C PRO A 89 -16.34 6.54 8.20
N GLU A 90 -15.71 5.46 8.64
CA GLU A 90 -16.37 4.42 9.45
C GLU A 90 -15.45 3.92 10.58
N ASN A 91 -15.43 4.64 11.71
CA ASN A 91 -14.51 4.35 12.82
C ASN A 91 -14.65 2.95 13.43
N GLN A 92 -15.85 2.35 13.39
CA GLN A 92 -16.15 1.09 14.06
C GLN A 92 -15.93 -0.16 13.18
N SER A 93 -15.32 0.00 12.01
CA SER A 93 -15.10 -1.05 11.02
C SER A 93 -13.62 -1.31 10.82
N ASP A 94 -13.24 -2.58 10.65
CA ASP A 94 -11.89 -2.95 10.21
C ASP A 94 -11.57 -2.33 8.82
N ASN A 95 -12.61 -2.08 8.01
CA ASN A 95 -12.51 -1.36 6.73
C ASN A 95 -12.82 0.14 6.89
N PHE A 96 -12.19 0.79 7.86
CA PHE A 96 -12.50 2.17 8.26
C PHE A 96 -12.35 3.21 7.14
N LEU A 97 -11.58 2.91 6.07
CA LEU A 97 -11.41 3.76 4.88
C LEU A 97 -12.28 3.34 3.68
N GLY A 98 -13.11 2.30 3.81
CA GLY A 98 -13.95 1.84 2.69
C GLY A 98 -13.14 1.31 1.52
N PHE A 99 -12.04 0.59 1.79
CA PHE A 99 -11.18 -0.01 0.78
C PHE A 99 -11.96 -1.06 -0.03
N GLU A 100 -11.87 -0.94 -1.35
CA GLU A 100 -12.51 -1.81 -2.32
C GLU A 100 -11.48 -2.20 -3.39
N VAL A 101 -11.63 -3.41 -3.94
CA VAL A 101 -10.74 -3.92 -4.99
C VAL A 101 -11.56 -4.53 -6.12
N THR A 102 -11.15 -4.24 -7.35
CA THR A 102 -11.58 -4.96 -8.53
C THR A 102 -10.38 -5.56 -9.25
N ILE A 103 -10.57 -6.72 -9.87
CA ILE A 103 -9.58 -7.40 -10.71
C ILE A 103 -10.26 -7.67 -12.04
N ASP A 104 -9.71 -7.13 -13.13
CA ASP A 104 -10.29 -7.22 -14.47
C ASP A 104 -11.79 -6.84 -14.53
N GLY A 105 -12.18 -5.84 -13.74
CA GLY A 105 -13.57 -5.35 -13.64
C GLY A 105 -14.50 -6.17 -12.75
N ALA A 106 -14.03 -7.28 -12.17
CA ALA A 106 -14.79 -8.08 -11.20
C ALA A 106 -14.42 -7.69 -9.77
N ALA A 107 -15.42 -7.58 -8.89
CA ALA A 107 -15.19 -7.30 -7.47
C ALA A 107 -14.39 -8.43 -6.82
N ALA A 108 -13.35 -8.07 -6.06
CA ALA A 108 -12.53 -8.99 -5.30
C ALA A 108 -12.61 -8.65 -3.81
N LYS A 109 -12.61 -9.67 -2.95
CA LYS A 109 -12.58 -9.47 -1.50
C LYS A 109 -11.12 -9.34 -1.03
N PRO A 110 -10.67 -8.17 -0.56
CA PRO A 110 -9.33 -8.04 -0.01
C PRO A 110 -9.20 -8.79 1.32
N GLN A 111 -7.98 -9.17 1.66
CA GLN A 111 -7.63 -9.69 2.99
C GLN A 111 -6.90 -8.60 3.76
N LEU A 112 -7.31 -8.41 5.01
CA LEU A 112 -6.74 -7.38 5.88
C LEU A 112 -5.63 -8.00 6.74
N GLU A 113 -4.43 -7.45 6.62
CA GLU A 113 -3.32 -7.66 7.55
C GLU A 113 -3.16 -6.37 8.38
N GLN A 114 -3.13 -6.52 9.70
CA GLN A 114 -3.06 -5.41 10.63
C GLN A 114 -2.12 -5.75 11.77
N LYS A 115 -1.27 -4.77 12.11
CA LYS A 115 -0.37 -4.79 13.26
C LYS A 115 -0.58 -3.55 14.10
N VAL A 116 -0.32 -3.68 15.39
CA VAL A 116 -0.38 -2.54 16.32
C VAL A 116 0.93 -2.50 17.09
N PHE A 117 1.60 -1.36 17.03
CA PHE A 117 2.90 -1.19 17.67
C PHE A 117 2.80 -0.21 18.84
N ALA A 118 3.36 -0.61 19.99
CA ALA A 118 3.60 0.28 21.12
C ALA A 118 5.10 0.26 21.45
N LEU A 119 5.75 1.43 21.42
CA LEU A 119 7.20 1.56 21.66
C LEU A 119 8.05 0.62 20.77
N GLY A 120 7.60 0.38 19.53
CA GLY A 120 8.27 -0.51 18.56
C GLY A 120 8.02 -2.01 18.78
N ILE A 121 7.14 -2.38 19.71
CA ILE A 121 6.76 -3.77 19.98
C ILE A 121 5.38 -4.03 19.39
N ASP A 122 5.23 -5.10 18.60
CA ASP A 122 3.92 -5.54 18.10
C ASP A 122 3.12 -6.11 19.28
N ILE A 123 1.99 -5.48 19.59
CA ILE A 123 1.05 -5.84 20.66
C ILE A 123 -0.33 -6.24 20.09
N GLY A 124 -0.47 -6.37 18.76
CA GLY A 124 -1.76 -6.59 18.12
C GLY A 124 -2.44 -7.88 18.57
N ALA A 125 -1.67 -8.95 18.78
CA ALA A 125 -2.21 -10.21 19.28
C ALA A 125 -2.78 -10.09 20.72
N ASP A 126 -2.10 -9.33 21.59
CA ASP A 126 -2.52 -9.12 22.97
C ASP A 126 -3.81 -8.28 23.03
N LEU A 127 -3.91 -7.25 22.20
CA LEU A 127 -5.13 -6.43 22.09
C LEU A 127 -6.32 -7.26 21.59
N LYS A 128 -6.13 -8.07 20.54
CA LYS A 128 -7.16 -8.99 20.04
C LYS A 128 -7.61 -9.98 21.11
N ALA A 129 -6.66 -10.57 21.85
CA ALA A 129 -6.97 -11.51 22.93
C ALA A 129 -7.80 -10.88 24.06
N GLN A 130 -7.67 -9.56 24.25
CA GLN A 130 -8.40 -8.79 25.26
C GLN A 130 -9.68 -8.14 24.72
N ASN A 131 -10.05 -8.37 23.45
CA ASN A 131 -11.17 -7.72 22.76
C ASN A 131 -11.06 -6.19 22.77
N VAL A 132 -9.84 -5.66 22.65
CA VAL A 132 -9.59 -4.23 22.48
C VAL A 132 -9.58 -3.93 20.97
N PRO A 133 -10.36 -2.94 20.49
CA PRO A 133 -10.31 -2.50 19.11
C PRO A 133 -8.89 -2.07 18.70
N LEU A 134 -8.48 -2.41 17.48
CA LEU A 134 -7.15 -2.02 16.97
C LEU A 134 -7.13 -0.58 16.44
N ASN A 135 -8.28 -0.04 16.04
CA ASN A 135 -8.40 1.36 15.68
C ASN A 135 -8.25 2.23 16.94
N PRO A 136 -7.26 3.13 17.02
CA PRO A 136 -7.08 3.98 18.19
C PRO A 136 -8.24 4.94 18.46
N PHE A 137 -9.13 5.16 17.48
CA PHE A 137 -10.29 6.05 17.60
C PHE A 137 -11.60 5.34 18.00
N GLY A 138 -11.56 4.03 18.25
CA GLY A 138 -12.67 3.23 18.78
C GLY A 138 -13.36 2.34 17.75
#